data_AF-A0A3M6G9T7-F1
#
_entry.id   AF-A0A3M6G9T7-F1
#
_cell.length_a   1.000
_cell.length_b   1.000
_cell.length_c   1.000
_cell.angle_alpha   90.00
_cell.angle_beta   90.00
_cell.angle_gamma   90.00
#
_symmetry.space_group_name_H-M   'P 1'
#
loop_
_entity.id
_entity.type
_entity.pdbx_description
1 polymer ?
#
loop_
_entity_poly.entity_id
_entity_poly.type
_entity_poly.pdbx_seq_one_letter_code
_entity_poly.pdbx_strand_id
1 'polypeptide(L)' 'MVRPVRSSDLPALIELARSTGAGLTTLPANEQRLAHRVGWAEKTFRGEAERGDADYLFVLEDDDGRVVGISAIAGA' A
#
# COMPACT_ATOMS: atom_id res chain seq x y z
N MET A 1 10.39 7.52 7.80
CA MET A 1 9.56 6.79 8.78
C MET A 1 8.74 5.71 8.06
N VAL A 2 8.54 4.52 8.65
CA VAL A 2 7.64 3.49 8.09
C VAL A 2 6.34 3.46 8.89
N ARG A 3 5.19 3.48 8.19
CA ARG A 3 3.88 3.38 8.83
C ARG A 3 2.88 2.56 8.00
N PRO A 4 1.78 2.07 8.61
CA PRO A 4 0.67 1.48 7.86
C PRO A 4 0.14 2.43 6.78
N VAL A 5 -0.22 1.87 5.64
CA VAL A 5 -0.88 2.61 4.56
C VAL A 5 -2.24 3.12 5.00
N ARG A 6 -2.64 4.25 4.45
CA ARG A 6 -3.95 4.87 4.64
C ARG A 6 -4.57 5.19 3.29
N SER A 7 -5.89 5.30 3.25
CA SER A 7 -6.65 5.72 2.07
C SER A 7 -6.20 7.09 1.53
N SER A 8 -5.67 7.96 2.38
CA SER A 8 -5.09 9.26 1.99
C SER A 8 -3.81 9.15 1.16
N ASP A 9 -3.11 8.01 1.22
CA ASP A 9 -1.84 7.80 0.53
C ASP A 9 -2.03 7.37 -0.93
N LEU A 10 -3.27 7.02 -1.30
CA LEU A 10 -3.61 6.50 -2.62
C LEU A 10 -3.07 7.35 -3.78
N PRO A 11 -3.17 8.71 -3.77
CA PRO A 11 -2.60 9.53 -4.84
C PRO A 11 -1.08 9.36 -4.96
N ALA A 12 -0.36 9.36 -3.85
CA ALA A 12 1.10 9.21 -3.83
C ALA A 12 1.52 7.80 -4.27
N LEU A 13 0.74 6.77 -3.91
CA LEU A 13 0.98 5.40 -4.37
C LEU A 13 0.78 5.23 -5.88
N ILE A 14 -0.20 5.91 -6.47
CA ILE A 14 -0.41 5.92 -7.92
C ILE A 14 0.76 6.60 -8.63
N GLU A 15 1.22 7.73 -8.10
CA GLU A 15 2.39 8.44 -8.62
C GLU A 15 3.64 7.56 -8.57
N LEU A 16 3.88 6.90 -7.43
CA LEU A 16 4.98 5.95 -7.27
C LEU A 16 4.88 4.80 -8.28
N ALA A 17 3.71 4.15 -8.38
CA ALA A 17 3.49 3.05 -9.33
C ALA A 17 3.68 3.48 -10.79
N ARG A 18 3.39 4.74 -11.14
CA ARG A 18 3.68 5.31 -12.47
C ARG A 18 5.16 5.60 -12.66
N SER A 19 5.86 6.08 -11.62
CA SER A 19 7.28 6.44 -11.68
C SER A 19 8.20 5.21 -11.74
N THR A 20 7.85 4.14 -11.04
CA THR A 20 8.60 2.88 -11.01
C THR A 20 8.09 1.94 -12.10
N GLY A 21 8.46 2.22 -13.35
CA GLY A 21 8.17 1.31 -14.46
C GLY A 21 8.74 -0.10 -14.20
N ALA A 22 7.94 -1.13 -14.48
CA ALA A 22 8.21 -2.59 -14.44
C ALA A 22 8.86 -3.22 -13.18
N GLY A 23 9.50 -2.46 -12.29
CA GLY A 23 10.13 -2.94 -11.05
C GLY A 23 9.15 -3.22 -9.91
N LEU A 24 7.90 -2.82 -10.09
CA LEU A 24 6.79 -3.00 -9.16
C LEU A 24 5.83 -4.08 -9.67
N THR A 25 6.35 -5.26 -10.03
CA THR A 25 5.60 -6.36 -10.67
C THR A 25 4.44 -6.91 -9.81
N THR A 26 4.30 -6.49 -8.56
CA THR A 26 3.22 -6.89 -7.63
C THR A 26 2.22 -5.78 -7.30
N LEU A 27 2.46 -4.54 -7.70
CA LEU A 27 1.51 -3.44 -7.49
C LEU A 27 0.97 -3.00 -8.86
N PRO A 28 -0.27 -3.38 -9.20
CA PRO A 28 -0.84 -2.96 -10.47
C PRO A 28 -0.96 -1.42 -10.46
N ALA A 29 -0.52 -0.77 -11.54
CA ALA A 29 -0.76 0.66 -11.80
C ALA A 29 -2.26 1.00 -12.00
N ASN A 30 -3.15 0.07 -11.65
CA ASN A 30 -4.58 0.22 -11.68
C ASN A 30 -5.05 0.78 -10.33
N GLU A 31 -5.50 2.03 -10.37
CA GLU A 31 -6.04 2.77 -9.23
C GLU A 31 -7.12 2.00 -8.45
N GLN A 32 -8.06 1.33 -9.13
CA GLN A 32 -9.10 0.55 -8.45
C GLN A 32 -8.51 -0.61 -7.65
N ARG A 33 -7.54 -1.33 -8.22
CA ARG A 33 -6.89 -2.44 -7.52
C ARG A 33 -6.09 -1.94 -6.34
N LEU A 34 -5.42 -0.80 -6.49
CA LEU A 34 -4.65 -0.19 -5.41
C LEU A 34 -5.55 0.31 -4.28
N ALA A 35 -6.64 1.00 -4.61
CA ALA A 35 -7.63 1.44 -3.64
C ALA A 35 -8.25 0.27 -2.86
N HIS A 36 -8.61 -0.81 -3.57
CA HIS A 36 -9.12 -2.02 -2.94
C HIS A 36 -8.10 -2.61 -1.96
N ARG A 37 -6.83 -2.69 -2.38
CA ARG A 37 -5.74 -3.25 -1.58
C ARG A 37 -5.44 -2.41 -0.34
N VAL A 38 -5.44 -1.07 -0.46
CA VAL A 38 -5.29 -0.16 0.67
C VAL A 38 -6.44 -0.34 1.67
N GLY A 39 -7.68 -0.43 1.19
CA GLY A 39 -8.83 -0.69 2.05
C GLY A 39 -8.75 -2.05 2.76
N TRP A 40 -8.23 -3.07 2.08
CA TRP A 40 -8.02 -4.40 2.67
C TRP A 40 -6.91 -4.38 3.73
N ALA A 41 -5.83 -3.65 3.49
CA ALA A 41 -4.78 -3.46 4.46
C ALA A 41 -5.26 -2.72 5.70
N GLU A 42 -6.06 -1.66 5.55
CA GLU A 42 -6.67 -0.97 6.69
C GLU A 42 -7.53 -1.92 7.54
N LYS A 43 -8.35 -2.77 6.91
CA LYS A 43 -9.13 -3.80 7.61
C LYS A 43 -8.22 -4.78 8.35
N THR A 44 -7.13 -5.20 7.71
CA THR A 44 -6.14 -6.11 8.30
C THR A 44 -5.51 -5.48 9.55
N PHE A 45 -5.10 -4.21 9.49
CA PHE A 45 -4.56 -3.49 10.65
C PHE A 45 -5.60 -3.26 11.75
N ARG A 46 -6.90 -3.16 11.41
CA ARG A 46 -8.00 -3.12 12.39
C ARG A 46 -8.36 -4.50 12.98
N GLY A 47 -7.77 -5.59 12.48
CA GLY A 47 -8.11 -6.96 12.91
C GLY A 47 -9.45 -7.46 12.37
N GLU A 48 -9.98 -6.83 11.31
CA GLU A 48 -11.25 -7.19 10.66
C GLU A 48 -11.05 -8.20 9.52
N ALA A 49 -9.81 -8.43 9.09
CA ALA A 49 -9.48 -9.44 8.08
C ALA A 49 -9.25 -10.81 8.75
N GLU A 50 -9.68 -11.88 8.09
CA GLU A 50 -9.32 -13.24 8.48
C GLU A 50 -7.80 -13.43 8.33
N ARG A 51 -7.19 -14.26 9.19
CA ARG A 51 -5.72 -14.44 9.22
C ARG A 51 -5.13 -14.90 7.89
N GLY A 52 -5.86 -15.72 7.13
CA GLY A 52 -5.41 -16.22 5.82
C GLY A 52 -5.51 -15.18 4.70
N ASP A 53 -6.32 -14.13 4.89
CA ASP A 53 -6.57 -13.08 3.90
C ASP A 53 -5.94 -11.73 4.30
N ALA A 54 -5.11 -11.73 5.35
CA ALA A 54 -4.45 -10.54 5.86
C ALA A 54 -3.47 -9.99 4.81
N ASP A 55 -3.61 -8.72 4.40
CA ASP A 55 -2.65 -8.04 3.52
C ASP A 55 -2.10 -6.83 4.27
N TYR A 56 -0.78 -6.78 4.48
CA TYR A 56 -0.15 -5.70 5.21
C TYR A 56 0.60 -4.80 4.24
N LEU A 57 0.10 -3.58 4.06
CA LEU A 57 0.78 -2.54 3.28
C LEU A 57 1.38 -1.47 4.19
N PHE A 58 2.62 -1.09 3.87
CA PHE A 58 3.37 -0.06 4.54
C PHE A 58 3.83 0.99 3.54
N VAL A 59 3.85 2.23 3.99
CA VAL A 59 4.46 3.34 3.27
C VAL A 59 5.73 3.78 3.97
N LEU A 60 6.72 4.13 3.17
CA LEU A 60 7.92 4.82 3.63
C LEU A 60 7.71 6.32 3.38
N GLU A 61 7.77 7.10 4.45
CA GLU A 61 7.70 8.55 4.42
C GLU A 61 9.09 9.17 4.65
N ASP A 62 9.35 10.29 3.98
CA ASP A 62 10.47 11.17 4.32
C ASP A 62 10.14 12.06 5.53
N ASP A 63 11.08 12.92 5.93
CA ASP A 63 10.90 13.83 7.07
C ASP A 63 9.89 14.96 6.80
N ASP A 64 9.55 15.21 5.52
CA ASP A 64 8.52 16.16 5.08
C ASP A 64 7.11 15.52 5.05
N GLY A 65 7.01 14.22 5.36
CA GLY A 65 5.77 13.46 5.31
C GLY A 65 5.34 13.02 3.90
N ARG A 66 6.24 13.08 2.91
CA ARG A 66 5.97 12.58 1.55
C ARG A 66 6.23 11.09 1.48
N VAL A 67 5.31 10.37 0.82
CA VAL A 67 5.46 8.94 0.58
C VAL A 67 6.49 8.73 -0.54
N VAL A 68 7.62 8.10 -0.19
CA VAL A 68 8.76 7.84 -1.09
C VAL A 68 8.90 6.36 -1.45
N GLY A 69 8.12 5.49 -0.81
CA GLY A 69 8.15 4.06 -1.10
C GLY A 69 6.95 3.30 -0.54
N ILE A 70 6.75 2.10 -1.05
CA ILE A 70 5.73 1.16 -0.61
C ILE A 70 6.35 -0.23 -0.37
N SER A 71 5.89 -0.90 0.66
CA SER A 71 6.21 -2.30 0.94
C SER A 71 4.91 -3.05 1.26
N ALA A 72 4.83 -4.31 0.84
CA ALA A 72 3.65 -5.14 1.06
C ALA A 72 4.07 -6.54 1.54
N ILE A 73 3.29 -7.09 2.48
CA ILE A 73 3.42 -8.45 2.98
C ILE A 73 2.05 -9.09 2.88
N ALA A 74 1.93 -10.08 2.00
CA ALA A 74 0.72 -10.88 1.90
C ALA A 74 0.74 -11.98 2.97
N GLY A 75 -0.38 -12.18 3.66
CA GLY A 75 -0.67 -13.37 4.45
C GLY A 75 -0.72 -14.61 3.55
N ALA A 76 -0.31 -15.75 4.13
CA ALA A 76 -0.29 -17.06 3.48
C ALA A 76 -1.51 -17.89 3.87
#